data_AF-A0A701USV4-F1
#
_entry.id   AF-A0A701USV4-F1
#
_cell.length_a   1.000
_cell.length_b   1.000
_cell.length_c   1.000
_cell.angle_alpha   90.00
_cell.angle_beta   90.00
_cell.angle_gamma   90.00
#
_symmetry.space_group_name_H-M   'P 1'
#
loop_
_entity.id
_entity.type
_entity.pdbx_description
1 polymer ?
#
loop_
_entity_poly.entity_id
_entity_poly.type
_entity_poly.pdbx_seq_one_letter_code
_entity_poly.pdbx_strand_id
1 'polypeptide(L)'
;MAHKFISATHNKKTLTAMYKMADGTIYIRKGGTIPWRLQNPGDVRPNKSNASEYLQPLRLAIADTASGQFSMFGSEEDGWETKKKLLRSSLYRDCTVSDMAKVYAPKEDGNDPERYAKEVLAESGVSPSLTMGDMDDATLERVMEAMKKEEGYYNLKETRVEKWVYTTNISVTDGIRPVAGVPFKATLGTCEYSCKTDKYGKLAPIVHKTEGMNIEVKAANAAGEYETAYSAQAGNESKNILLKRNFVQYKAHTLAHNPEPPHEKSQPKPTGYIIQSGDTLSEIAARYEVSVSELTENNGIKDPNKIYPGQRIVIYGKKGTDDPVIAPGHIDGDPVDGPLSPGGWTPDATGGSGSSPAETGGATPSGTGESYPLPPYPESTSGTDSTGHPTVGAGGQKSDSSQTTAMPNKPINVPTVGSKNSGRPVAPMGHEQRDAPWMVTAIAKAEKYKGADESIIEQSENFHSLCKVNWIPTMVGRKNAWCASFINYCLQVNNYAMWSEAQRSQDIALKKNKGSFIEIKEPVYGCMVMLPGHVTLMYGLDKNTKGKFIGLGGNQGGD
;
A
#
# COMPACT_ATOMS: atom_id res chain seq x y z
N MET A 1 -13.83 16.31 25.54
CA MET A 1 -13.82 15.87 24.13
C MET A 1 -14.37 14.46 24.08
N ALA A 2 -15.30 14.14 23.17
CA ALA A 2 -15.79 12.77 23.03
C ALA A 2 -14.64 11.85 22.59
N HIS A 3 -14.45 10.73 23.27
CA HIS A 3 -13.43 9.74 22.92
C HIS A 3 -13.82 9.06 21.61
N LYS A 4 -13.13 9.37 20.51
CA LYS A 4 -13.40 8.74 19.20
C LYS A 4 -12.51 7.52 19.00
N PHE A 5 -13.12 6.33 19.01
CA PHE A 5 -12.43 5.10 18.65
C PHE A 5 -12.32 4.95 17.13
N ILE A 6 -11.21 4.35 16.68
CA ILE A 6 -10.91 4.14 15.26
C ILE A 6 -10.98 2.66 14.86
N SER A 7 -10.97 1.75 15.84
CA SER A 7 -11.10 0.31 15.60
C SER A 7 -11.56 -0.38 16.89
N ALA A 8 -12.14 -1.57 16.73
CA ALA A 8 -12.49 -2.43 17.84
C ALA A 8 -12.23 -3.91 17.52
N THR A 9 -12.00 -4.71 18.54
CA THR A 9 -11.82 -6.17 18.42
C THR A 9 -12.54 -6.88 19.55
N HIS A 10 -13.01 -8.10 19.31
CA HIS A 10 -13.65 -8.94 20.31
C HIS A 10 -12.94 -10.29 20.45
N ASN A 11 -12.72 -10.72 21.69
CA ASN A 11 -12.22 -12.04 22.02
C ASN A 11 -13.33 -12.87 22.67
N LYS A 12 -13.82 -13.88 21.92
CA LYS A 12 -14.88 -14.80 22.33
C LYS A 12 -14.52 -15.64 23.55
N LYS A 13 -13.25 -16.05 23.72
CA LYS A 13 -12.81 -16.91 24.82
C LYS A 13 -12.75 -16.15 26.14
N THR A 14 -12.24 -14.91 26.11
CA THR A 14 -12.06 -14.11 27.33
C THR A 14 -13.22 -13.16 27.60
N LEU A 15 -14.24 -13.15 26.72
CA LEU A 15 -15.38 -12.25 26.75
C LEU A 15 -14.91 -10.79 26.88
N THR A 16 -14.05 -10.36 25.97
CA THR A 16 -13.40 -9.05 26.04
C THR A 16 -13.56 -8.30 24.73
N ALA A 17 -14.08 -7.07 24.79
CA ALA A 17 -14.02 -6.10 23.72
C ALA A 17 -12.91 -5.09 24.00
N MET A 18 -12.14 -4.74 22.98
CA MET A 18 -11.09 -3.73 23.04
C MET A 18 -11.37 -2.68 21.96
N TYR A 19 -11.45 -1.42 22.36
CA TYR A 19 -11.64 -0.26 21.50
C TYR A 19 -10.37 0.55 21.48
N LYS A 20 -9.87 0.89 20.30
CA LYS A 20 -8.60 1.61 20.14
C LYS A 20 -8.85 3.01 19.59
N MET A 21 -8.22 4.00 20.23
CA MET A 21 -8.22 5.40 19.83
C MET A 21 -7.05 5.72 18.88
N ALA A 22 -7.11 6.87 18.22
CA ALA A 22 -6.09 7.29 17.26
C ALA A 22 -4.70 7.50 17.88
N ASP A 23 -4.65 7.93 19.14
CA ASP A 23 -3.44 8.11 19.93
C ASP A 23 -2.84 6.78 20.43
N GLY A 24 -3.52 5.65 20.19
CA GLY A 24 -3.15 4.32 20.65
C GLY A 24 -3.71 3.93 22.01
N THR A 25 -4.47 4.80 22.68
CA THR A 25 -5.18 4.46 23.91
C THR A 25 -6.18 3.33 23.65
N ILE A 26 -6.22 2.37 24.56
CA ILE A 26 -7.11 1.21 24.47
C ILE A 26 -8.12 1.26 25.61
N TYR A 27 -9.39 1.12 25.28
CA TYR A 27 -10.47 0.96 26.23
C TYR A 27 -10.98 -0.47 26.19
N ILE A 28 -10.98 -1.14 27.33
CA ILE A 28 -11.31 -2.56 27.47
C ILE A 28 -12.66 -2.69 28.19
N ARG A 29 -13.59 -3.44 27.60
CA ARG A 29 -14.82 -3.94 28.25
C ARG A 29 -14.76 -5.45 28.38
N LYS A 30 -14.84 -5.97 29.61
CA LYS A 30 -14.86 -7.41 29.92
C LYS A 30 -16.09 -7.74 30.79
N GLY A 31 -16.61 -8.96 30.67
CA GLY A 31 -17.84 -9.37 31.36
C GLY A 31 -19.08 -8.62 30.84
N GLY A 32 -20.16 -8.57 31.61
CA GLY A 32 -21.45 -8.05 31.14
C GLY A 32 -22.07 -8.88 30.01
N THR A 33 -23.17 -8.38 29.46
CA THR A 33 -23.85 -8.97 28.28
C THR A 33 -23.16 -8.57 26.97
N ILE A 34 -23.43 -9.30 25.89
CA ILE A 34 -22.96 -8.99 24.53
C ILE A 34 -23.34 -7.54 24.12
N PRO A 35 -24.60 -7.11 24.21
CA PRO A 35 -24.99 -5.78 23.74
C PRO A 35 -24.26 -4.65 24.49
N TRP A 36 -24.05 -4.78 25.81
CA TRP A 36 -23.22 -3.82 26.56
C TRP A 36 -21.74 -3.85 26.16
N ARG A 37 -21.15 -5.05 26.07
CA ARG A 37 -19.72 -5.24 25.78
C ARG A 37 -19.34 -4.65 24.42
N LEU A 38 -20.25 -4.76 23.45
CA LEU A 38 -20.05 -4.35 22.05
C LEU A 38 -20.52 -2.91 21.74
N GLN A 39 -21.00 -2.16 22.74
CA GLN A 39 -21.66 -0.86 22.54
C GLN A 39 -22.82 -0.94 21.55
N ASN A 40 -23.54 -2.06 21.58
CA ASN A 40 -24.58 -2.42 20.63
C ASN A 40 -25.90 -2.65 21.37
N PRO A 41 -26.61 -1.58 21.77
CA PRO A 41 -27.89 -1.65 22.49
C PRO A 41 -29.07 -2.19 21.66
N GLY A 42 -28.79 -2.74 20.49
CA GLY A 42 -29.76 -3.41 19.63
C GLY A 42 -29.42 -4.85 19.32
N ASP A 43 -28.27 -5.39 19.74
CA ASP A 43 -27.78 -6.65 19.18
C ASP A 43 -27.78 -6.65 17.64
N VAL A 44 -27.52 -5.47 17.04
CA VAL A 44 -27.51 -5.25 15.60
C VAL A 44 -26.50 -6.19 14.96
N ARG A 45 -27.00 -7.12 14.14
CA ARG A 45 -26.18 -8.09 13.42
C ARG A 45 -25.65 -7.50 12.10
N PRO A 46 -24.49 -7.95 11.60
CA PRO A 46 -23.87 -7.40 10.39
C PRO A 46 -24.54 -7.75 9.05
N ASN A 47 -25.77 -8.29 9.07
CA ASN A 47 -26.41 -9.27 8.16
C ASN A 47 -26.10 -9.26 6.64
N LYS A 48 -26.32 -10.43 6.01
CA LYS A 48 -25.96 -10.87 4.64
C LYS A 48 -26.90 -10.44 3.51
N SER A 49 -28.01 -9.78 3.80
CA SER A 49 -28.96 -9.24 2.82
C SER A 49 -28.95 -7.71 2.87
N ASN A 50 -29.02 -7.07 1.70
CA ASN A 50 -28.77 -5.66 1.35
C ASN A 50 -29.30 -4.52 2.26
N ALA A 51 -29.95 -4.79 3.39
CA ALA A 51 -30.28 -3.81 4.43
C ALA A 51 -29.06 -3.33 5.26
N SER A 52 -27.93 -4.05 5.17
CA SER A 52 -26.68 -3.79 5.91
C SER A 52 -25.81 -2.66 5.31
N GLU A 53 -26.04 -2.28 4.05
CA GLU A 53 -25.21 -1.30 3.35
C GLU A 53 -25.41 0.13 3.89
N TYR A 54 -26.62 0.47 4.34
CA TYR A 54 -26.97 1.75 4.96
C TYR A 54 -26.45 1.94 6.41
N LEU A 55 -25.97 0.86 7.04
CA LEU A 55 -25.60 0.81 8.46
C LEU A 55 -24.07 0.79 8.68
N GLN A 56 -23.30 0.71 7.59
CA GLN A 56 -21.84 0.67 7.62
C GLN A 56 -21.14 1.89 8.23
N PRO A 57 -21.58 3.16 8.05
CA PRO A 57 -20.73 4.30 8.39
C PRO A 57 -20.48 4.48 9.89
N LEU A 58 -21.32 3.90 10.77
CA LEU A 58 -21.19 3.99 12.23
C LEU A 58 -20.55 2.74 12.86
N ARG A 59 -20.45 1.63 12.11
CA ARG A 59 -19.92 0.36 12.62
C ARG A 59 -18.39 0.39 12.63
N LEU A 60 -17.79 0.10 13.78
CA LEU A 60 -16.33 -0.01 13.93
C LEU A 60 -15.78 -1.39 13.57
N ALA A 61 -16.50 -2.45 13.95
CA ALA A 61 -16.04 -3.82 13.76
C ALA A 61 -17.20 -4.83 13.79
N ILE A 62 -16.87 -6.09 13.52
CA ILE A 62 -17.76 -7.23 13.70
C ILE A 62 -17.16 -8.12 14.78
N ALA A 63 -17.94 -8.43 15.82
CA ALA A 63 -17.60 -9.38 16.84
C ALA A 63 -18.14 -10.77 16.49
N ASP A 64 -17.28 -11.78 16.52
CA ASP A 64 -17.72 -13.18 16.56
C ASP A 64 -17.96 -13.58 18.02
N THR A 65 -19.13 -14.16 18.30
CA THR A 65 -19.58 -14.54 19.65
C THR A 65 -20.12 -15.97 19.68
N ALA A 66 -20.55 -16.46 20.84
CA ALA A 66 -21.18 -17.78 20.95
C ALA A 66 -22.54 -17.83 20.23
N SER A 67 -23.30 -16.74 20.24
CA SER A 67 -24.63 -16.61 19.63
C SER A 67 -24.61 -15.97 18.23
N GLY A 68 -23.46 -16.04 17.56
CA GLY A 68 -23.26 -15.53 16.19
C GLY A 68 -22.54 -14.18 16.13
N GLN A 69 -22.62 -13.54 14.97
CA GLN A 69 -21.91 -12.29 14.70
C GLN A 69 -22.75 -11.06 15.06
N PHE A 70 -22.10 -10.06 15.64
CA PHE A 70 -22.72 -8.80 16.05
C PHE A 70 -21.85 -7.61 15.63
N SER A 71 -22.49 -6.48 15.34
CA SER A 71 -21.79 -5.23 15.06
C SER A 71 -21.22 -4.65 16.36
N MET A 72 -20.09 -3.97 16.26
CA MET A 72 -19.47 -3.21 17.34
C MET A 72 -19.45 -1.73 16.97
N PHE A 73 -19.78 -0.86 17.93
CA PHE A 73 -19.87 0.58 17.70
C PHE A 73 -18.87 1.36 18.55
N GLY A 74 -18.56 2.58 18.11
CA GLY A 74 -17.65 3.49 18.84
C GLY A 74 -18.28 4.06 20.10
N SER A 75 -19.59 4.21 20.11
CA SER A 75 -20.32 4.60 21.29
C SER A 75 -21.67 3.89 21.35
N GLU A 76 -22.32 3.97 22.51
CA GLU A 76 -23.69 3.49 22.67
C GLU A 76 -24.66 4.27 21.76
N GLU A 77 -24.43 5.57 21.59
CA GLU A 77 -25.22 6.45 20.72
C GLU A 77 -25.10 6.04 19.25
N ASP A 78 -23.89 5.69 18.77
CA ASP A 78 -23.71 5.18 17.40
C ASP A 78 -24.50 3.88 17.17
N GLY A 79 -24.49 2.98 18.15
CA GLY A 79 -25.28 1.74 18.09
C GLY A 79 -26.78 2.00 18.16
N TRP A 80 -27.19 2.97 18.98
CA TRP A 80 -28.57 3.42 19.11
C TRP A 80 -29.14 4.02 17.82
N GLU A 81 -28.41 4.96 17.22
CA GLU A 81 -28.74 5.56 15.93
C GLU A 81 -28.80 4.53 14.81
N THR A 82 -27.89 3.54 14.84
CA THR A 82 -27.90 2.44 13.88
C THR A 82 -29.17 1.58 14.04
N LYS A 83 -29.57 1.27 15.27
CA LYS A 83 -30.82 0.54 15.56
C LYS A 83 -32.04 1.31 15.06
N LYS A 84 -32.11 2.63 15.30
CA LYS A 84 -33.19 3.49 14.82
C LYS A 84 -33.31 3.45 13.30
N LYS A 85 -32.20 3.62 12.58
CA LYS A 85 -32.15 3.55 11.11
C LYS A 85 -32.57 2.17 10.58
N LEU A 86 -32.15 1.10 11.25
CA LEU A 86 -32.55 -0.26 10.89
C LEU A 86 -34.07 -0.42 10.99
N LEU A 87 -34.68 -0.02 12.11
CA LEU A 87 -36.13 -0.15 12.31
C LEU A 87 -36.96 0.73 11.36
N ARG A 88 -36.39 1.83 10.87
CA ARG A 88 -37.00 2.69 9.83
C ARG A 88 -36.76 2.21 8.39
N SER A 89 -35.91 1.21 8.19
CA SER A 89 -35.59 0.70 6.85
C SER A 89 -36.77 -0.03 6.21
N SER A 90 -36.72 -0.25 4.90
CA SER A 90 -37.69 -1.05 4.16
C SER A 90 -37.89 -2.47 4.70
N LEU A 91 -36.95 -2.98 5.50
CA LEU A 91 -37.04 -4.31 6.11
C LEU A 91 -38.05 -4.35 7.28
N TYR A 92 -38.23 -3.24 7.99
CA TYR A 92 -39.02 -3.22 9.23
C TYR A 92 -40.12 -2.16 9.26
N ARG A 93 -40.08 -1.16 8.36
CA ARG A 93 -41.03 -0.04 8.37
C ARG A 93 -42.49 -0.49 8.38
N ASP A 94 -42.84 -1.54 7.65
CA ASP A 94 -44.23 -1.99 7.51
C ASP A 94 -44.57 -3.13 8.50
N CYS A 95 -43.63 -3.49 9.38
CA CYS A 95 -43.81 -4.51 10.40
C CYS A 95 -44.42 -3.91 11.67
N THR A 96 -45.34 -4.64 12.30
CA THR A 96 -45.67 -4.44 13.72
C THR A 96 -44.52 -4.90 14.62
N VAL A 97 -44.58 -4.64 15.92
CA VAL A 97 -43.61 -5.20 16.90
C VAL A 97 -43.55 -6.73 16.81
N SER A 98 -44.70 -7.38 16.63
CA SER A 98 -44.78 -8.84 16.54
C SER A 98 -44.16 -9.39 15.25
N ASP A 99 -44.31 -8.69 14.12
CA ASP A 99 -43.71 -9.10 12.86
C ASP A 99 -42.21 -8.81 12.82
N MET A 100 -41.79 -7.68 13.40
CA MET A 100 -40.37 -7.35 13.57
C MET A 100 -39.66 -8.42 14.41
N ALA A 101 -40.24 -8.84 15.54
CA ALA A 101 -39.61 -9.80 16.44
C ALA A 101 -39.26 -11.13 15.74
N LYS A 102 -40.12 -11.61 14.82
CA LYS A 102 -39.88 -12.85 14.04
C LYS A 102 -38.64 -12.76 13.15
N VAL A 103 -38.33 -11.57 12.64
CA VAL A 103 -37.18 -11.33 11.75
C VAL A 103 -35.94 -10.92 12.56
N TYR A 104 -36.13 -10.15 13.63
CA TYR A 104 -35.06 -9.58 14.45
C TYR A 104 -34.48 -10.58 15.45
N ALA A 105 -35.34 -11.36 16.10
CA ALA A 105 -35.01 -12.40 17.06
C ALA A 105 -35.65 -13.74 16.63
N PRO A 106 -35.22 -14.31 15.50
CA PRO A 106 -35.82 -15.51 14.92
C PRO A 106 -35.66 -16.74 15.82
N LYS A 107 -36.60 -17.69 15.75
CA LYS A 107 -36.57 -18.95 16.51
C LYS A 107 -35.39 -19.83 16.16
N GLU A 108 -34.96 -19.75 14.91
CA GLU A 108 -33.84 -20.50 14.34
C GLU A 108 -32.51 -20.18 15.05
N ASP A 109 -32.41 -18.99 15.65
CA ASP A 109 -31.29 -18.53 16.46
C ASP A 109 -31.41 -18.95 17.95
N GLY A 110 -32.46 -19.71 18.30
CA GLY A 110 -32.75 -20.12 19.68
C GLY A 110 -33.52 -19.07 20.49
N ASN A 111 -34.16 -18.09 19.83
CA ASN A 111 -34.96 -17.06 20.49
C ASN A 111 -36.45 -17.45 20.60
N ASP A 112 -37.19 -16.66 21.38
CA ASP A 112 -38.66 -16.73 21.49
C ASP A 112 -39.26 -15.39 21.02
N PRO A 113 -39.57 -15.24 19.72
CA PRO A 113 -40.05 -13.98 19.16
C PRO A 113 -41.44 -13.59 19.68
N GLU A 114 -42.29 -14.55 20.05
CA GLU A 114 -43.60 -14.25 20.65
C GLU A 114 -43.45 -13.67 22.05
N ARG A 115 -42.59 -14.27 22.88
CA ARG A 115 -42.27 -13.71 24.21
C ARG A 115 -41.60 -12.35 24.06
N TYR A 116 -40.61 -12.22 23.18
CA TYR A 116 -39.91 -10.97 22.93
C TYR A 116 -40.87 -9.84 22.55
N ALA A 117 -41.77 -10.08 21.57
CA ALA A 117 -42.76 -9.09 21.15
C ALA A 117 -43.71 -8.71 22.29
N LYS A 118 -44.14 -9.68 23.10
CA LYS A 118 -45.02 -9.44 24.25
C LYS A 118 -44.37 -8.54 25.29
N GLU A 119 -43.12 -8.81 25.67
CA GLU A 119 -42.38 -8.00 26.65
C GLU A 119 -42.13 -6.58 26.11
N VAL A 120 -41.73 -6.45 24.84
CA VAL A 120 -41.52 -5.15 24.20
C VAL A 120 -42.81 -4.32 24.15
N LEU A 121 -43.94 -4.93 23.81
CA LEU A 121 -45.25 -4.25 23.81
C LEU A 121 -45.67 -3.82 25.22
N ALA A 122 -45.50 -4.70 26.21
CA ALA A 122 -45.85 -4.42 27.60
C ALA A 122 -45.05 -3.26 28.19
N GLU A 123 -43.74 -3.21 27.92
CA GLU A 123 -42.85 -2.16 28.42
C GLU A 123 -43.02 -0.83 27.66
N SER A 124 -43.16 -0.87 26.32
CA SER A 124 -43.25 0.33 25.49
C SER A 124 -44.64 0.99 25.50
N GLY A 125 -45.68 0.23 25.82
CA GLY A 125 -47.08 0.67 25.86
C GLY A 125 -47.67 0.98 24.49
N VAL A 126 -47.04 0.55 23.39
CA VAL A 126 -47.52 0.83 22.02
C VAL A 126 -48.62 -0.14 21.60
N SER A 127 -49.52 0.31 20.72
CA SER A 127 -50.56 -0.56 20.16
C SER A 127 -49.93 -1.74 19.39
N PRO A 128 -50.40 -2.98 19.57
CA PRO A 128 -49.93 -4.14 18.79
C PRO A 128 -50.10 -4.00 17.27
N SER A 129 -51.02 -3.14 16.82
CA SER A 129 -51.30 -2.91 15.40
C SER A 129 -50.45 -1.79 14.77
N LEU A 130 -49.69 -1.04 15.57
CA LEU A 130 -48.89 0.08 15.07
C LEU A 130 -47.62 -0.43 14.39
N THR A 131 -47.33 0.06 13.19
CA THR A 131 -46.13 -0.32 12.44
C THR A 131 -44.93 0.54 12.82
N MET A 132 -43.70 0.05 12.62
CA MET A 132 -42.48 0.81 12.90
C MET A 132 -42.39 2.12 12.10
N GLY A 133 -42.98 2.17 10.91
CA GLY A 133 -43.02 3.35 10.03
C GLY A 133 -44.01 4.42 10.52
N ASP A 134 -45.13 3.99 11.11
CA ASP A 134 -46.19 4.89 11.58
C ASP A 134 -45.90 5.49 12.98
N MET A 135 -44.95 4.92 13.72
CA MET A 135 -44.51 5.47 15.01
C MET A 135 -43.83 6.82 14.80
N ASP A 136 -44.19 7.84 15.58
CA ASP A 136 -43.33 9.01 15.71
C ASP A 136 -42.01 8.65 16.40
N ASP A 137 -41.03 9.55 16.34
CA ASP A 137 -39.71 9.26 16.91
C ASP A 137 -39.78 8.96 18.40
N ALA A 138 -40.53 9.74 19.19
CA ALA A 138 -40.67 9.49 20.63
C ALA A 138 -41.25 8.11 20.94
N THR A 139 -42.18 7.61 20.12
CA THR A 139 -42.78 6.29 20.25
C THR A 139 -41.79 5.19 19.86
N LEU A 140 -41.05 5.37 18.77
CA LEU A 140 -40.01 4.43 18.37
C LEU A 140 -38.90 4.33 19.43
N GLU A 141 -38.48 5.45 20.04
CA GLU A 141 -37.49 5.46 21.13
C GLU A 141 -37.95 4.62 22.32
N ARG A 142 -39.24 4.69 22.71
CA ARG A 142 -39.79 3.84 23.78
C ARG A 142 -39.74 2.35 23.42
N VAL A 143 -40.04 2.01 22.17
CA VAL A 143 -39.91 0.62 21.68
C VAL A 143 -38.45 0.17 21.71
N MET A 144 -37.52 1.02 21.25
CA MET A 144 -36.09 0.70 21.26
C MET A 144 -35.53 0.51 22.67
N GLU A 145 -36.00 1.28 23.66
CA GLU A 145 -35.60 1.15 25.06
C GLU A 145 -36.13 -0.14 25.69
N ALA A 146 -37.38 -0.49 25.39
CA ALA A 146 -37.94 -1.79 25.77
C ALA A 146 -37.13 -2.95 25.17
N MET A 147 -36.76 -2.87 23.88
CA MET A 147 -35.91 -3.86 23.23
C MET A 147 -34.52 -3.94 23.90
N LYS A 148 -33.88 -2.81 24.19
CA LYS A 148 -32.56 -2.75 24.86
C LYS A 148 -32.58 -3.41 26.25
N LYS A 149 -33.69 -3.26 26.97
CA LYS A 149 -33.93 -3.92 28.26
C LYS A 149 -34.07 -5.43 28.09
N GLU A 150 -34.88 -5.89 27.13
CA GLU A 150 -35.08 -7.33 26.85
C GLU A 150 -33.80 -8.02 26.35
N GLU A 151 -33.00 -7.33 25.53
CA GLU A 151 -31.67 -7.77 25.08
C GLU A 151 -30.65 -7.82 26.24
N GLY A 152 -31.02 -7.30 27.42
CA GLY A 152 -30.19 -7.37 28.62
C GLY A 152 -29.01 -6.41 28.58
N TYR A 153 -29.10 -5.28 27.88
CA TYR A 153 -28.04 -4.26 27.87
C TYR A 153 -27.68 -3.78 29.29
N TYR A 154 -28.59 -3.86 30.25
CA TYR A 154 -28.37 -3.47 31.65
C TYR A 154 -28.02 -4.65 32.59
N ASN A 155 -28.06 -5.89 32.09
CA ASN A 155 -27.85 -7.09 32.90
C ASN A 155 -26.37 -7.37 33.18
N LEU A 156 -26.10 -8.24 34.16
CA LEU A 156 -24.76 -8.69 34.56
C LEU A 156 -23.82 -7.52 34.93
N LYS A 157 -24.36 -6.46 35.53
CA LYS A 157 -23.62 -5.22 35.86
C LYS A 157 -22.43 -5.49 36.79
N GLU A 158 -22.59 -6.40 37.72
CA GLU A 158 -21.60 -6.86 38.68
C GLU A 158 -20.39 -7.56 38.03
N THR A 159 -20.54 -8.08 36.82
CA THR A 159 -19.44 -8.72 36.07
C THR A 159 -18.70 -7.75 35.16
N ARG A 160 -19.21 -6.52 34.99
CA ARG A 160 -18.65 -5.54 34.05
C ARG A 160 -17.34 -4.99 34.57
N VAL A 161 -16.33 -5.05 33.71
CA VAL A 161 -15.04 -4.42 33.93
C VAL A 161 -14.76 -3.49 32.78
N GLU A 162 -14.50 -2.23 33.12
CA GLU A 162 -14.06 -1.20 32.19
C GLU A 162 -12.64 -0.76 32.57
N LYS A 163 -11.73 -0.75 31.61
CA LYS A 163 -10.34 -0.38 31.88
C LYS A 163 -9.75 0.42 30.73
N TRP A 164 -9.19 1.57 31.07
CA TRP A 164 -8.33 2.34 30.19
C TRP A 164 -6.90 1.81 30.27
N VAL A 165 -6.29 1.63 29.11
CA VAL A 165 -4.93 1.14 28.94
C VAL A 165 -4.18 2.12 28.04
N TYR A 166 -3.21 2.80 28.64
CA TYR A 166 -2.37 3.77 27.95
C TYR A 166 -1.15 3.09 27.36
N THR A 167 -0.66 3.62 26.25
CA THR A 167 0.44 3.01 25.50
C THR A 167 1.47 4.03 25.05
N THR A 168 2.73 3.62 25.00
CA THR A 168 3.77 4.32 24.24
C THR A 168 3.93 3.61 22.90
N ASN A 169 3.57 4.31 21.82
CA ASN A 169 3.66 3.84 20.44
C ASN A 169 4.90 4.46 19.80
N ILE A 170 5.82 3.62 19.35
CA ILE A 170 7.08 4.08 18.75
C ILE A 170 7.08 3.74 17.27
N SER A 171 7.28 4.76 16.43
CA SER A 171 7.51 4.61 15.00
C SER A 171 8.92 5.07 14.66
N VAL A 172 9.58 4.38 13.75
CA VAL A 172 10.95 4.67 13.31
C VAL A 172 10.92 5.05 11.85
N THR A 173 11.52 6.18 11.54
CA THR A 173 11.63 6.72 10.18
C THR A 173 13.07 7.13 9.90
N ASP A 174 13.46 7.06 8.64
CA ASP A 174 14.72 7.65 8.16
C ASP A 174 14.56 9.15 7.78
N GLY A 175 13.36 9.70 7.97
CA GLY A 175 12.96 11.04 7.58
C GLY A 175 12.18 11.10 6.26
N ILE A 176 12.19 10.03 5.48
CA ILE A 176 11.48 9.88 4.21
C ILE A 176 10.53 8.66 4.25
N ARG A 177 10.96 7.56 4.89
CA ARG A 177 10.24 6.29 4.94
C ARG A 177 10.31 5.65 6.33
N PRO A 178 9.31 4.84 6.69
CA PRO A 178 9.40 3.99 7.86
C PRO A 178 10.52 2.94 7.71
N VAL A 179 11.23 2.65 8.80
CA VAL A 179 12.37 1.72 8.80
C VAL A 179 11.98 0.42 9.48
N ALA A 180 11.86 -0.64 8.69
CA ALA A 180 11.49 -1.97 9.16
C ALA A 180 12.66 -2.77 9.74
N GLY A 181 12.35 -3.75 10.58
CA GLY A 181 13.32 -4.74 11.10
C GLY A 181 14.37 -4.19 12.07
N VAL A 182 14.26 -2.93 12.50
CA VAL A 182 15.21 -2.30 13.42
C VAL A 182 15.09 -2.98 14.79
N PRO A 183 16.17 -3.56 15.33
CA PRO A 183 16.12 -4.23 16.63
C PRO A 183 16.16 -3.22 17.77
N PHE A 184 15.26 -3.44 18.72
CA PHE A 184 15.13 -2.70 19.95
C PHE A 184 15.14 -3.64 21.15
N LYS A 185 15.57 -3.11 22.29
CA LYS A 185 15.33 -3.68 23.60
C LYS A 185 14.49 -2.69 24.38
N ALA A 186 13.35 -3.11 24.88
CA ALA A 186 12.50 -2.28 25.69
C ALA A 186 12.38 -2.87 27.09
N THR A 187 12.48 -2.00 28.09
CA THR A 187 12.47 -2.33 29.50
C THR A 187 11.31 -1.60 30.16
N LEU A 188 10.43 -2.35 30.83
CA LEU A 188 9.39 -1.80 31.71
C LEU A 188 9.62 -2.31 33.12
N GLY A 189 10.01 -1.41 34.04
CA GLY A 189 10.41 -1.81 35.38
C GLY A 189 11.55 -2.84 35.33
N THR A 190 11.28 -4.08 35.75
CA THR A 190 12.25 -5.19 35.73
C THR A 190 12.15 -6.11 34.52
N CYS A 191 11.15 -5.92 33.64
CA CYS A 191 10.94 -6.77 32.47
C CYS A 191 11.64 -6.18 31.24
N GLU A 192 12.57 -6.93 30.64
CA GLU A 192 13.17 -6.61 29.34
C GLU A 192 12.59 -7.51 28.25
N TYR A 193 12.34 -6.95 27.06
CA TYR A 193 11.96 -7.71 25.87
C TYR A 193 12.67 -7.15 24.64
N SER A 194 13.08 -8.07 23.77
CA SER A 194 13.62 -7.74 22.45
C SER A 194 12.48 -7.63 21.45
N CYS A 195 12.46 -6.56 20.68
CA CYS A 195 11.46 -6.33 19.64
C CYS A 195 12.12 -5.79 18.38
N LYS A 196 11.41 -5.86 17.26
CA LYS A 196 11.83 -5.26 15.99
C LYS A 196 10.70 -4.43 15.43
N THR A 197 11.03 -3.39 14.68
CA THR A 197 10.01 -2.64 13.94
C THR A 197 9.38 -3.50 12.86
N ASP A 198 8.07 -3.36 12.65
CA ASP A 198 7.35 -4.01 11.57
C ASP A 198 7.65 -3.36 10.21
N LYS A 199 7.00 -3.85 9.13
CA LYS A 199 7.13 -3.30 7.78
C LYS A 199 6.71 -1.82 7.64
N TYR A 200 6.02 -1.27 8.64
CA TYR A 200 5.60 0.12 8.70
C TYR A 200 6.46 0.93 9.69
N GLY A 201 7.59 0.38 10.13
CA GLY A 201 8.51 1.04 11.06
C GLY A 201 7.98 1.14 12.48
N LYS A 202 6.89 0.44 12.82
CA LYS A 202 6.26 0.52 14.15
C LYS A 202 6.77 -0.57 15.07
N LEU A 203 7.04 -0.22 16.32
CA LEU A 203 7.19 -1.20 17.39
C LEU A 203 5.81 -1.63 17.89
N ALA A 204 5.75 -2.84 18.45
CA ALA A 204 4.60 -3.27 19.22
C ALA A 204 4.31 -2.24 20.34
N PRO A 205 3.05 -1.82 20.53
CA PRO A 205 2.71 -0.83 21.55
C PRO A 205 3.18 -1.22 22.94
N ILE A 206 3.85 -0.29 23.61
CA ILE A 206 4.34 -0.49 24.96
C ILE A 206 3.24 -0.15 25.95
N VAL A 207 2.67 -1.16 26.61
CA VAL A 207 1.54 -0.98 27.53
C VAL A 207 1.99 -0.42 28.88
N HIS A 208 1.37 0.67 29.33
CA HIS A 208 1.60 1.25 30.66
C HIS A 208 0.93 0.36 31.72
N LYS A 209 1.70 -0.48 32.40
CA LYS A 209 1.18 -1.41 33.42
C LYS A 209 0.85 -0.71 34.74
N THR A 210 1.72 0.19 35.18
CA THR A 210 1.63 0.93 36.44
C THR A 210 2.06 2.37 36.20
N GLU A 211 1.34 3.32 36.78
CA GLU A 211 1.72 4.73 36.75
C GLU A 211 3.09 4.94 37.43
N GLY A 212 3.93 5.81 36.87
CA GLY A 212 5.28 6.07 37.34
C GLY A 212 6.32 5.00 36.96
N MET A 213 5.91 3.90 36.32
CA MET A 213 6.83 2.86 35.85
C MET A 213 7.78 3.42 34.78
N ASN A 214 9.08 3.22 34.97
CA ASN A 214 10.07 3.60 33.96
C ASN A 214 9.93 2.73 32.70
N ILE A 215 9.80 3.39 31.56
CA ILE A 215 9.87 2.82 30.22
C ILE A 215 11.21 3.26 29.63
N GLU A 216 12.08 2.30 29.34
CA GLU A 216 13.32 2.55 28.62
C GLU A 216 13.30 1.77 27.31
N VAL A 217 13.68 2.40 26.20
CA VAL A 217 13.77 1.77 24.89
C VAL A 217 15.15 2.05 24.33
N LYS A 218 15.90 0.99 24.06
CA LYS A 218 17.24 1.01 23.49
C LYS A 218 17.23 0.50 22.06
N ALA A 219 17.97 1.16 21.18
CA ALA A 219 18.14 0.75 19.79
C ALA A 219 19.59 0.37 19.53
N ALA A 220 19.80 -0.58 18.61
CA ALA A 220 21.15 -0.88 18.14
C ALA A 220 21.70 0.27 17.26
N ASN A 221 22.88 0.77 17.60
CA ASN A 221 23.66 1.71 16.80
C ASN A 221 24.32 0.98 15.61
N ALA A 222 25.09 1.70 14.79
CA ALA A 222 25.75 1.12 13.60
C ALA A 222 26.82 0.05 13.96
N ALA A 223 27.36 0.08 15.17
CA ALA A 223 28.29 -0.92 15.69
C ALA A 223 27.58 -2.15 16.32
N GLY A 224 26.24 -2.16 16.37
CA GLY A 224 25.46 -3.21 17.01
C GLY A 224 25.31 -3.06 18.53
N GLU A 225 25.82 -1.97 19.10
CA GLU A 225 25.69 -1.68 20.54
C GLU A 225 24.34 -1.01 20.83
N TYR A 226 23.73 -1.32 21.96
CA TYR A 226 22.42 -0.80 22.32
C TYR A 226 22.53 0.50 23.11
N GLU A 227 21.93 1.57 22.59
CA GLU A 227 21.88 2.89 23.23
C GLU A 227 20.45 3.33 23.50
N THR A 228 20.23 4.11 24.58
CA THR A 228 18.90 4.61 24.95
C THR A 228 18.35 5.57 23.90
N ALA A 229 17.31 5.12 23.22
CA ALA A 229 16.58 5.83 22.18
C ALA A 229 15.46 6.71 22.75
N TYR A 230 14.83 6.22 23.81
CA TYR A 230 13.71 6.85 24.49
C TYR A 230 13.67 6.38 25.94
N SER A 231 13.34 7.29 26.86
CA SER A 231 13.09 6.97 28.26
C SER A 231 12.01 7.92 28.79
N ALA A 232 11.04 7.37 29.51
CA ALA A 232 9.98 8.13 30.16
C ALA A 232 9.35 7.36 31.31
N GLN A 233 8.55 8.04 32.12
CA GLN A 233 7.64 7.39 33.05
C GLN A 233 6.29 7.15 32.39
N ALA A 234 5.74 5.95 32.61
CA ALA A 234 4.40 5.56 32.24
C ALA A 234 3.39 6.47 32.97
N GLY A 235 2.57 7.17 32.22
CA GLY A 235 1.51 8.03 32.73
C GLY A 235 0.12 7.50 32.41
N ASN A 236 -0.88 8.30 32.77
CA ASN A 236 -2.29 8.13 32.42
C ASN A 236 -2.65 8.70 31.03
N GLU A 237 -1.69 8.72 30.11
CA GLU A 237 -1.84 9.18 28.73
C GLU A 237 -1.05 8.28 27.78
N SER A 238 -1.57 8.09 26.56
CA SER A 238 -0.81 7.42 25.50
C SER A 238 0.12 8.40 24.81
N LYS A 239 1.31 7.93 24.43
CA LYS A 239 2.35 8.74 23.79
C LYS A 239 2.69 8.16 22.43
N ASN A 240 2.79 9.01 21.42
CA ASN A 240 3.25 8.64 20.09
C ASN A 240 4.63 9.26 19.85
N ILE A 241 5.63 8.40 19.73
CA ILE A 241 7.04 8.79 19.59
C ILE A 241 7.49 8.46 18.17
N LEU A 242 8.06 9.45 17.49
CA LEU A 242 8.68 9.27 16.19
C LEU A 242 10.20 9.35 16.36
N LEU A 243 10.86 8.20 16.26
CA LEU A 243 12.31 8.11 16.28
C LEU A 243 12.84 8.32 14.86
N LYS A 244 13.62 9.38 14.68
CA LYS A 244 14.32 9.61 13.41
C LYS A 244 15.69 8.95 13.46
N ARG A 245 15.89 7.93 12.63
CA ARG A 245 17.19 7.32 12.41
C ARG A 245 17.87 8.07 11.27
N ASN A 246 18.82 8.94 11.59
CA ASN A 246 19.63 9.59 10.56
C ASN A 246 20.45 8.50 9.86
N PHE A 247 20.30 8.37 8.54
CA PHE A 247 21.22 7.57 7.74
C PHE A 247 22.65 7.94 8.08
N VAL A 248 23.53 6.95 8.19
CA VAL A 248 24.96 7.22 8.12
C VAL A 248 25.21 7.80 6.72
N GLN A 249 25.49 9.10 6.65
CA GLN A 249 25.97 9.71 5.41
C GLN A 249 27.40 9.22 5.18
N TYR A 250 27.57 8.30 4.24
CA TYR A 250 28.88 7.94 3.74
C TYR A 250 29.28 9.00 2.70
N LYS A 251 30.16 9.93 3.09
CA LYS A 251 30.89 10.73 2.11
C LYS A 251 31.96 9.85 1.50
N ALA A 252 31.69 9.31 0.32
CA ALA A 252 32.77 8.88 -0.55
C ALA A 252 33.40 10.14 -1.15
N HIS A 253 34.71 10.30 -1.04
CA HIS A 253 35.40 11.04 -2.08
C HIS A 253 35.24 10.18 -3.34
N THR A 254 34.28 10.53 -4.18
CA THR A 254 34.47 10.23 -5.58
C THR A 254 35.78 10.92 -5.93
N LEU A 255 36.81 10.15 -6.28
CA LEU A 255 37.83 10.70 -7.16
C LEU A 255 37.06 11.43 -8.27
N ALA A 256 37.53 12.62 -8.66
CA ALA A 256 36.98 13.27 -9.84
C ALA A 256 36.79 12.17 -10.88
N HIS A 257 35.59 12.06 -11.44
CA HIS A 257 35.42 11.30 -12.66
C HIS A 257 36.21 12.10 -13.70
N ASN A 258 37.54 11.97 -13.70
CA ASN A 258 38.23 11.91 -14.95
C ASN A 258 37.53 10.75 -15.63
N PRO A 259 36.71 10.99 -16.66
CA PRO A 259 36.28 9.89 -17.48
C PRO A 259 37.56 9.12 -17.81
N GLU A 260 37.56 7.80 -17.58
CA GLU A 260 38.52 6.97 -18.29
C GLU A 260 38.39 7.40 -19.76
N PRO A 261 39.51 7.69 -20.47
CA PRO A 261 39.43 8.00 -21.88
C PRO A 261 38.53 6.95 -22.52
N PRO A 262 37.59 7.35 -23.41
CA PRO A 262 36.59 6.44 -23.94
C PRO A 262 37.29 5.14 -24.32
N HIS A 263 36.87 4.02 -23.74
CA HIS A 263 37.33 2.74 -24.26
C HIS A 263 36.96 2.74 -25.73
N GLU A 264 37.97 2.85 -26.61
CA GLU A 264 37.79 2.68 -28.04
C GLU A 264 37.00 1.38 -28.21
N LYS A 265 35.83 1.48 -28.84
CA LYS A 265 35.17 0.30 -29.37
C LYS A 265 36.25 -0.43 -30.16
N SER A 266 36.66 -1.61 -29.71
CA SER A 266 37.65 -2.40 -30.42
C SER A 266 37.10 -2.60 -31.84
N GLN A 267 37.71 -1.92 -32.80
CA GLN A 267 37.38 -2.04 -34.21
C GLN A 267 37.39 -3.55 -34.53
N PRO A 268 36.31 -4.11 -35.11
CA PRO A 268 36.33 -5.50 -35.54
C PRO A 268 37.52 -5.70 -36.48
N LYS A 269 38.30 -6.76 -36.26
CA LYS A 269 39.52 -6.99 -37.03
C LYS A 269 39.17 -7.06 -38.54
N PRO A 270 39.94 -6.38 -39.42
CA PRO A 270 39.70 -6.45 -40.85
C PRO A 270 39.79 -7.89 -41.36
N THR A 271 38.79 -8.30 -42.13
CA THR A 271 38.79 -9.58 -42.86
C THR A 271 38.89 -9.28 -44.35
N GLY A 272 39.85 -9.90 -45.03
CA GLY A 272 39.98 -9.80 -46.50
C GLY A 272 39.06 -10.80 -47.21
N TYR A 273 38.35 -10.35 -48.25
CA TYR A 273 37.48 -11.17 -49.09
C TYR A 273 37.85 -10.99 -50.57
N ILE A 274 37.85 -12.08 -51.34
CA ILE A 274 38.03 -12.04 -52.80
C ILE A 274 36.68 -12.28 -53.45
N ILE A 275 36.23 -11.28 -54.21
CA ILE A 275 34.97 -11.34 -54.95
C ILE A 275 34.99 -12.53 -55.92
N GLN A 276 33.99 -13.41 -55.84
CA GLN A 276 33.83 -14.56 -56.71
C GLN A 276 32.89 -14.25 -57.88
N SER A 277 32.91 -15.10 -58.91
CA SER A 277 31.95 -14.98 -60.00
C SER A 277 30.53 -15.19 -59.46
N GLY A 278 29.66 -14.19 -59.64
CA GLY A 278 28.28 -14.20 -59.16
C GLY A 278 28.04 -13.43 -57.86
N ASP A 279 29.07 -12.95 -57.17
CA ASP A 279 28.91 -12.15 -55.95
C ASP A 279 28.32 -10.76 -56.23
N THR A 280 27.50 -10.28 -55.31
CA THR A 280 27.08 -8.87 -55.22
C THR A 280 27.51 -8.24 -53.89
N LEU A 281 27.79 -6.93 -53.89
CA LEU A 281 28.16 -6.23 -52.64
C LEU A 281 27.06 -6.30 -51.58
N SER A 282 25.79 -6.36 -51.98
CA SER A 282 24.65 -6.48 -51.06
C SER A 282 24.63 -7.82 -50.33
N GLU A 283 24.91 -8.92 -51.02
CA GLU A 283 24.96 -10.26 -50.41
C GLU A 283 26.19 -10.41 -49.50
N ILE A 284 27.33 -9.84 -49.90
CA ILE A 284 28.54 -9.81 -49.06
C ILE A 284 28.28 -8.96 -47.81
N ALA A 285 27.70 -7.77 -47.95
CA ALA A 285 27.37 -6.90 -46.82
C ALA A 285 26.46 -7.60 -45.80
N ALA A 286 25.40 -8.25 -46.29
CA ALA A 286 24.47 -9.00 -45.45
C ALA A 286 25.16 -10.17 -44.72
N ARG A 287 26.05 -10.90 -45.40
CA ARG A 287 26.79 -12.03 -44.81
C ARG A 287 27.70 -11.61 -43.66
N TYR A 288 28.27 -10.41 -43.75
CA TYR A 288 29.24 -9.89 -42.78
C TYR A 288 28.64 -8.93 -41.74
N GLU A 289 27.31 -8.77 -41.73
CA GLU A 289 26.58 -7.83 -40.88
C GLU A 289 27.10 -6.38 -41.01
N VAL A 290 27.49 -5.95 -42.22
CA VAL A 290 27.89 -4.58 -42.54
C VAL A 290 26.96 -3.95 -43.57
N SER A 291 27.02 -2.64 -43.76
CA SER A 291 26.29 -1.98 -44.84
C SER A 291 27.09 -1.95 -46.15
N VAL A 292 26.39 -1.87 -47.28
CA VAL A 292 27.04 -1.68 -48.60
C VAL A 292 27.81 -0.36 -48.65
N SER A 293 27.31 0.69 -47.97
CA SER A 293 28.01 1.98 -47.87
C SER A 293 29.37 1.82 -47.21
N GLU A 294 29.42 1.16 -46.05
CA GLU A 294 30.67 0.88 -45.34
C GLU A 294 31.63 0.03 -46.20
N LEU A 295 31.15 -0.95 -46.95
CA LEU A 295 32.01 -1.71 -47.87
C LEU A 295 32.59 -0.83 -48.98
N THR A 296 31.78 0.05 -49.57
CA THR A 296 32.22 0.90 -50.68
C THR A 296 33.20 1.98 -50.24
N GLU A 297 32.96 2.59 -49.07
CA GLU A 297 33.82 3.61 -48.47
C GLU A 297 35.17 3.02 -48.05
N ASN A 298 35.16 1.87 -47.37
CA ASN A 298 36.39 1.22 -46.89
C ASN A 298 37.28 0.69 -48.02
N ASN A 299 36.74 0.49 -49.22
CA ASN A 299 37.45 -0.10 -50.36
C ASN A 299 37.56 0.82 -51.58
N GLY A 300 37.14 2.09 -51.46
CA GLY A 300 37.21 3.06 -52.56
C GLY A 300 36.38 2.69 -53.80
N ILE A 301 35.31 1.90 -53.63
CA ILE A 301 34.46 1.44 -54.74
C ILE A 301 33.48 2.57 -55.09
N LYS A 302 33.70 3.22 -56.24
CA LYS A 302 32.89 4.37 -56.68
C LYS A 302 31.50 4.00 -57.16
N ASP A 303 31.33 2.81 -57.72
CA ASP A 303 30.04 2.30 -58.22
C ASP A 303 29.79 0.92 -57.60
N PRO A 304 28.84 0.79 -56.65
CA PRO A 304 28.56 -0.47 -55.97
C PRO A 304 28.12 -1.61 -56.89
N ASN A 305 27.69 -1.31 -58.12
CA ASN A 305 27.25 -2.30 -59.10
C ASN A 305 28.37 -2.76 -60.04
N LYS A 306 29.59 -2.22 -59.92
CA LYS A 306 30.74 -2.56 -60.77
C LYS A 306 31.88 -3.13 -59.94
N ILE A 307 31.72 -4.39 -59.58
CA ILE A 307 32.75 -5.22 -58.95
C ILE A 307 33.18 -6.34 -59.91
N TYR A 308 34.41 -6.80 -59.79
CA TYR A 308 34.97 -7.82 -60.67
C TYR A 308 35.41 -9.06 -59.88
N PRO A 309 35.15 -10.27 -60.40
CA PRO A 309 35.71 -11.48 -59.81
C PRO A 309 37.24 -11.39 -59.70
N GLY A 310 37.79 -11.79 -58.56
CA GLY A 310 39.21 -11.66 -58.22
C GLY A 310 39.60 -10.36 -57.50
N GLN A 311 38.69 -9.38 -57.42
CA GLN A 311 38.91 -8.14 -56.67
C GLN A 311 38.96 -8.42 -55.16
N ARG A 312 39.97 -7.86 -54.48
CA ARG A 312 40.14 -7.97 -53.03
C ARG A 312 39.45 -6.79 -52.34
N ILE A 313 38.68 -7.08 -51.30
CA ILE A 313 38.04 -6.08 -50.44
C ILE A 313 38.28 -6.39 -48.97
N VAL A 314 38.30 -5.36 -48.14
CA VAL A 314 38.47 -5.39 -46.69
C VAL A 314 37.12 -5.15 -46.03
N ILE A 315 36.76 -6.00 -45.07
CA ILE A 315 35.47 -6.00 -44.39
C ILE A 315 35.70 -5.93 -42.88
N TYR A 316 35.06 -4.95 -42.23
CA TYR A 316 35.14 -4.72 -40.78
C TYR A 316 33.86 -5.23 -40.08
N GLY A 317 33.46 -6.46 -40.41
CA GLY A 317 32.20 -7.07 -39.99
C GLY A 317 32.40 -8.37 -39.19
N LYS A 318 31.30 -9.01 -38.76
CA LYS A 318 31.39 -10.36 -38.18
C LYS A 318 31.62 -11.37 -39.29
N LYS A 319 32.58 -12.27 -39.10
CA LYS A 319 32.97 -13.25 -40.13
C LYS A 319 31.82 -14.24 -40.42
N GLY A 320 31.40 -14.34 -41.68
CA GLY A 320 30.50 -15.39 -42.16
C GLY A 320 31.15 -16.78 -42.08
N THR A 321 30.37 -17.84 -41.86
CA THR A 321 30.90 -19.15 -41.44
C THR A 321 31.56 -19.99 -42.55
N ASP A 322 31.57 -19.56 -43.81
CA ASP A 322 31.99 -20.42 -44.95
C ASP A 322 32.90 -19.73 -45.99
N ASP A 323 33.61 -18.65 -45.62
CA ASP A 323 34.41 -17.89 -46.60
C ASP A 323 35.89 -18.35 -46.73
N PRO A 324 36.46 -18.33 -47.95
CA PRO A 324 37.89 -18.63 -48.16
C PRO A 324 38.76 -17.53 -47.52
N VAL A 325 39.57 -17.93 -46.53
CA VAL A 325 40.33 -17.04 -45.64
C VAL A 325 41.65 -16.59 -46.29
N ILE A 326 41.90 -15.28 -46.29
CA ILE A 326 43.26 -14.73 -46.42
C ILE A 326 43.57 -13.89 -45.18
N ALA A 327 44.65 -14.22 -44.48
CA ALA A 327 45.13 -13.46 -43.32
C ALA A 327 45.63 -12.07 -43.76
N PRO A 328 45.45 -11.01 -42.94
CA PRO A 328 45.90 -9.67 -43.28
C PRO A 328 47.43 -9.60 -43.22
N GLY A 329 48.07 -9.68 -44.39
CA GLY A 329 49.46 -9.28 -44.61
C GLY A 329 49.50 -7.83 -45.09
N HIS A 330 50.35 -7.05 -44.42
CA HIS A 330 50.73 -5.64 -44.65
C HIS A 330 50.48 -5.11 -46.09
N ILE A 331 49.61 -4.09 -46.20
CA ILE A 331 49.43 -3.27 -47.41
C ILE A 331 49.45 -1.80 -46.99
N ASP A 332 50.66 -1.23 -46.95
CA ASP A 332 50.84 0.21 -47.05
C ASP A 332 50.91 0.60 -48.53
N GLY A 333 50.11 1.60 -48.90
CA GLY A 333 50.43 2.59 -49.93
C GLY A 333 50.24 2.23 -51.41
N ASP A 334 49.16 2.78 -51.99
CA ASP A 334 49.08 3.29 -53.37
C ASP A 334 49.19 2.29 -54.56
N PRO A 335 48.69 2.68 -55.75
CA PRO A 335 47.95 1.81 -56.66
C PRO A 335 48.88 0.94 -57.51
N VAL A 336 48.43 -0.27 -57.85
CA VAL A 336 49.17 -1.15 -58.76
C VAL A 336 48.33 -1.54 -59.97
N ASP A 337 48.73 -0.96 -61.11
CA ASP A 337 48.63 -1.58 -62.42
C ASP A 337 49.46 -2.87 -62.46
N GLY A 338 48.88 -3.91 -63.07
CA GLY A 338 49.61 -4.91 -63.86
C GLY A 338 50.31 -6.06 -63.12
N PRO A 339 50.43 -7.23 -63.78
CA PRO A 339 50.20 -8.52 -63.14
C PRO A 339 51.48 -9.35 -62.93
N LEU A 340 51.39 -10.42 -62.11
CA LEU A 340 51.65 -11.81 -62.50
C LEU A 340 51.54 -12.80 -61.30
N SER A 341 50.85 -13.91 -61.56
CA SER A 341 50.78 -15.21 -60.84
C SER A 341 52.05 -16.06 -61.09
N PRO A 342 52.18 -17.36 -60.66
CA PRO A 342 51.39 -18.21 -59.74
C PRO A 342 52.21 -19.13 -58.77
N GLY A 343 51.49 -19.81 -57.86
CA GLY A 343 51.83 -21.15 -57.31
C GLY A 343 52.05 -21.16 -55.79
N GLY A 344 51.52 -22.06 -54.95
CA GLY A 344 50.81 -23.34 -55.10
C GLY A 344 51.19 -24.25 -53.90
N TRP A 345 50.26 -25.12 -53.44
CA TRP A 345 50.33 -26.17 -52.37
C TRP A 345 50.03 -25.72 -50.91
N THR A 346 49.00 -26.15 -50.16
CA THR A 346 48.27 -27.42 -49.78
C THR A 346 48.68 -28.03 -48.42
N PRO A 347 47.75 -28.68 -47.67
CA PRO A 347 47.53 -28.49 -46.23
C PRO A 347 47.78 -29.73 -45.34
N ASP A 348 47.62 -29.61 -44.01
CA ASP A 348 46.57 -30.25 -43.18
C ASP A 348 46.97 -30.44 -41.68
N ALA A 349 45.98 -30.34 -40.77
CA ALA A 349 45.81 -31.09 -39.51
C ALA A 349 44.87 -30.38 -38.47
N THR A 350 43.58 -30.72 -38.58
CA THR A 350 42.50 -30.98 -37.59
C THR A 350 42.62 -30.76 -36.06
N GLY A 351 41.49 -30.30 -35.49
CA GLY A 351 40.98 -30.54 -34.11
C GLY A 351 40.09 -29.38 -33.65
N GLY A 352 38.94 -29.47 -32.98
CA GLY A 352 38.08 -30.49 -32.38
C GLY A 352 36.89 -29.72 -31.71
N SER A 353 35.71 -30.32 -31.53
CA SER A 353 34.48 -29.64 -31.09
C SER A 353 33.67 -30.44 -30.06
N GLY A 354 33.07 -29.68 -29.13
CA GLY A 354 31.81 -29.98 -28.43
C GLY A 354 31.96 -30.42 -26.97
N SER A 355 31.03 -30.21 -26.04
CA SER A 355 29.84 -29.35 -25.85
C SER A 355 29.32 -29.67 -24.44
N SER A 356 28.52 -28.76 -23.85
CA SER A 356 27.86 -28.88 -22.53
C SER A 356 26.85 -30.02 -22.39
N PRO A 357 26.27 -30.21 -21.19
CA PRO A 357 24.87 -30.61 -21.04
C PRO A 357 24.00 -29.66 -20.19
N ALA A 358 22.70 -29.88 -20.35
CA ALA A 358 21.56 -29.01 -20.06
C ALA A 358 20.78 -29.37 -18.78
N GLU A 359 19.72 -28.58 -18.55
CA GLU A 359 18.70 -28.58 -17.49
C GLU A 359 17.82 -29.85 -17.36
N THR A 360 17.16 -29.97 -16.20
CA THR A 360 15.75 -30.36 -15.92
C THR A 360 15.66 -30.64 -14.40
N GLY A 361 14.61 -30.43 -13.59
CA GLY A 361 13.21 -30.02 -13.74
C GLY A 361 12.40 -30.62 -12.55
N GLY A 362 11.43 -29.87 -11.99
CA GLY A 362 10.33 -30.34 -11.10
C GLY A 362 10.60 -30.33 -9.58
N ALA A 363 9.66 -30.15 -8.65
CA ALA A 363 8.24 -29.76 -8.62
C ALA A 363 7.86 -29.39 -7.14
N THR A 364 6.73 -28.69 -6.95
CA THR A 364 5.86 -28.37 -5.76
C THR A 364 6.00 -29.22 -4.46
N PRO A 365 5.56 -28.80 -3.21
CA PRO A 365 4.22 -28.20 -2.92
C PRO A 365 4.03 -27.32 -1.63
N SER A 366 2.77 -26.87 -1.45
CA SER A 366 1.97 -26.75 -0.20
C SER A 366 2.40 -25.83 0.96
N GLY A 367 1.43 -25.07 1.45
CA GLY A 367 1.58 -24.16 2.59
C GLY A 367 1.39 -24.78 3.97
N THR A 368 1.70 -23.95 4.98
CA THR A 368 1.17 -23.97 6.35
C THR A 368 1.31 -22.55 6.90
N GLY A 369 0.22 -22.02 7.47
CA GLY A 369 0.23 -20.75 8.19
C GLY A 369 0.91 -20.92 9.55
N GLU A 370 1.77 -19.96 9.91
CA GLU A 370 2.34 -19.86 11.25
C GLU A 370 1.53 -18.87 12.08
N SER A 371 0.93 -19.40 13.15
CA SER A 371 0.34 -18.68 14.27
C SER A 371 1.45 -18.21 15.23
N TYR A 372 1.45 -16.95 15.63
CA TYR A 372 2.29 -16.48 16.74
C TYR A 372 1.56 -16.67 18.08
N PRO A 373 2.20 -17.28 19.11
CA PRO A 373 1.63 -17.41 20.44
C PRO A 373 1.68 -16.09 21.20
N LEU A 374 0.59 -15.79 21.93
CA LEU A 374 0.55 -14.71 22.93
C LEU A 374 1.25 -15.17 24.23
N PRO A 375 1.94 -14.27 24.96
CA PRO A 375 2.58 -14.62 26.22
C PRO A 375 1.56 -14.94 27.33
N PRO A 376 1.90 -15.83 28.29
CA PRO A 376 1.02 -16.22 29.38
C PRO A 376 0.89 -15.10 30.43
N TYR A 377 -0.32 -14.86 30.91
CA TYR A 377 -0.56 -14.02 32.10
C TYR A 377 -0.41 -14.87 33.37
N PRO A 378 0.26 -14.37 34.42
CA PRO A 378 0.28 -15.03 35.72
C PRO A 378 -1.04 -14.83 36.47
N GLU A 379 -1.41 -15.86 37.23
CA GLU A 379 -2.59 -15.95 38.09
C GLU A 379 -2.58 -14.93 39.23
N SER A 380 -3.79 -14.66 39.71
CA SER A 380 -4.14 -13.70 40.75
C SER A 380 -3.55 -14.02 42.13
N THR A 381 -3.07 -13.00 42.82
CA THR A 381 -3.12 -12.93 44.28
C THR A 381 -3.86 -11.67 44.71
N SER A 382 -4.81 -11.88 45.61
CA SER A 382 -5.72 -10.94 46.27
C SER A 382 -5.04 -9.74 46.93
N GLY A 383 -5.71 -8.58 46.88
CA GLY A 383 -5.36 -7.39 47.67
C GLY A 383 -6.31 -6.21 47.44
N THR A 384 -7.37 -6.18 48.26
CA THR A 384 -8.22 -5.08 48.75
C THR A 384 -8.19 -3.67 48.11
N ASP A 385 -9.40 -3.23 47.71
CA ASP A 385 -10.04 -1.91 47.77
C ASP A 385 -9.21 -0.62 47.90
N SER A 386 -9.47 0.34 47.00
CA SER A 386 -10.01 1.63 47.40
C SER A 386 -10.61 2.38 46.20
N THR A 387 -11.87 2.79 46.39
CA THR A 387 -12.67 3.65 45.51
C THR A 387 -12.13 5.08 45.50
N GLY A 388 -11.87 5.64 44.33
CA GLY A 388 -11.45 7.04 44.18
C GLY A 388 -11.83 7.58 42.82
N HIS A 389 -12.97 8.26 42.75
CA HIS A 389 -13.41 9.06 41.62
C HIS A 389 -12.73 10.44 41.72
N PRO A 390 -12.00 10.96 40.72
CA PRO A 390 -11.60 12.36 40.73
C PRO A 390 -12.49 13.18 39.79
N THR A 391 -13.04 14.22 40.40
CA THR A 391 -13.76 15.36 39.82
C THR A 391 -12.90 16.18 38.86
N VAL A 392 -13.60 16.78 37.90
CA VAL A 392 -13.11 17.63 36.81
C VAL A 392 -12.46 18.91 37.35
N GLY A 393 -11.17 19.10 37.05
CA GLY A 393 -10.47 20.38 37.20
C GLY A 393 -10.20 20.99 35.83
N ALA A 394 -10.78 22.16 35.58
CA ALA A 394 -10.56 22.94 34.36
C ALA A 394 -9.12 23.50 34.34
N GLY A 395 -8.29 22.97 33.45
CA GLY A 395 -6.98 23.51 33.10
C GLY A 395 -6.77 23.34 31.61
N GLY A 396 -6.65 24.46 30.88
CA GLY A 396 -6.43 24.42 29.44
C GLY A 396 -5.09 23.77 29.10
N GLN A 397 -5.11 22.73 28.27
CA GLN A 397 -3.90 22.17 27.66
C GLN A 397 -4.08 22.03 26.15
N LYS A 398 -3.11 22.62 25.45
CA LYS A 398 -2.90 22.60 24.01
C LYS A 398 -2.71 21.17 23.52
N SER A 399 -3.35 20.86 22.40
CA SER A 399 -3.21 19.61 21.65
C SER A 399 -1.85 19.49 20.96
N ASP A 400 -1.33 18.25 21.01
CA ASP A 400 -0.37 17.59 20.13
C ASP A 400 0.98 18.27 19.81
N SER A 401 2.03 17.72 20.41
CA SER A 401 3.40 17.81 19.88
C SER A 401 3.99 16.41 19.79
N SER A 402 4.22 15.94 18.57
CA SER A 402 5.08 14.78 18.31
C SER A 402 6.50 15.10 18.79
N GLN A 403 6.93 14.49 19.89
CA GLN A 403 8.32 14.63 20.34
C GLN A 403 9.23 13.84 19.39
N THR A 404 10.09 14.56 18.68
CA THR A 404 11.12 14.00 17.83
C THR A 404 12.41 13.90 18.64
N THR A 405 12.91 12.69 18.88
CA THR A 405 14.22 12.47 19.49
C THR A 405 15.20 11.96 18.44
N ALA A 406 16.39 12.57 18.38
CA ALA A 406 17.47 12.15 17.50
C ALA A 406 18.45 11.25 18.27
N MET A 407 18.84 10.11 17.71
CA MET A 407 19.88 9.26 18.30
C MET A 407 21.28 9.86 18.06
N PRO A 408 22.21 9.76 19.02
CA PRO A 408 23.60 10.14 18.80
C PRO A 408 24.29 9.18 17.82
N ASN A 409 25.05 9.70 16.86
CA ASN A 409 25.80 8.91 15.88
C ASN A 409 27.31 9.19 16.05
N LYS A 410 28.12 8.13 16.20
CA LYS A 410 29.58 8.18 16.06
C LYS A 410 29.98 7.71 14.66
N PRO A 411 30.80 8.47 13.90
CA PRO A 411 31.22 8.06 12.55
C PRO A 411 32.19 6.87 12.61
N ILE A 412 31.99 5.88 11.75
CA ILE A 412 32.85 4.70 11.57
C ILE A 412 33.32 4.64 10.12
N ASN A 413 34.62 4.36 9.92
CA ASN A 413 35.25 4.25 8.60
C ASN A 413 35.38 2.77 8.20
N VAL A 414 34.93 2.39 6.99
CA VAL A 414 34.91 0.99 6.51
C VAL A 414 35.52 0.93 5.09
N PRO A 415 36.34 -0.10 4.74
CA PRO A 415 37.05 -0.16 3.46
C PRO A 415 36.15 -0.29 2.21
N THR A 416 36.67 0.20 1.09
CA THR A 416 35.92 0.83 -0.03
C THR A 416 35.56 -0.05 -1.23
N VAL A 417 35.78 -1.37 -1.22
CA VAL A 417 35.41 -2.25 -2.36
C VAL A 417 34.99 -3.66 -1.93
N GLY A 418 33.94 -4.19 -2.55
CA GLY A 418 33.68 -5.63 -2.61
C GLY A 418 34.68 -6.30 -3.56
N SER A 419 35.21 -7.47 -3.20
CA SER A 419 36.16 -8.20 -4.04
C SER A 419 35.55 -8.55 -5.41
N LYS A 420 36.41 -8.54 -6.44
CA LYS A 420 36.08 -8.95 -7.82
C LYS A 420 35.36 -10.31 -7.81
N ASN A 421 34.26 -10.41 -8.56
CA ASN A 421 33.38 -11.57 -8.75
C ASN A 421 32.32 -11.89 -7.67
N SER A 422 32.03 -10.98 -6.72
CA SER A 422 30.99 -11.26 -5.71
C SER A 422 29.54 -11.22 -6.20
N GLY A 423 29.26 -10.76 -7.44
CA GLY A 423 27.89 -10.72 -8.00
C GLY A 423 26.88 -9.91 -7.19
N ARG A 424 27.33 -9.14 -6.19
CA ARG A 424 26.47 -8.34 -5.31
C ARG A 424 26.58 -6.87 -5.71
N PRO A 425 25.52 -6.27 -6.29
CA PRO A 425 25.47 -4.82 -6.44
C PRO A 425 25.55 -4.17 -5.06
N VAL A 426 26.47 -3.22 -4.89
CA VAL A 426 26.53 -2.35 -3.72
C VAL A 426 25.38 -1.35 -3.90
N ALA A 427 24.27 -1.66 -3.23
CA ALA A 427 22.94 -1.05 -3.33
C ALA A 427 22.12 -1.48 -4.56
N PRO A 428 21.19 -2.45 -4.42
CA PRO A 428 19.91 -2.28 -5.10
C PRO A 428 19.25 -1.07 -4.45
N MET A 429 19.15 0.05 -5.16
CA MET A 429 18.14 1.04 -4.79
C MET A 429 16.78 0.36 -4.96
N GLY A 430 16.19 -0.07 -3.85
CA GLY A 430 14.81 -0.49 -3.84
C GLY A 430 13.93 0.71 -4.17
N HIS A 431 13.58 0.86 -5.44
CA HIS A 431 12.32 1.48 -5.84
C HIS A 431 11.20 0.57 -5.30
N GLU A 432 10.79 0.77 -4.04
CA GLU A 432 9.63 0.08 -3.49
C GLU A 432 8.37 0.93 -3.75
N GLN A 433 7.75 0.69 -4.91
CA GLN A 433 6.30 0.66 -5.22
C GLN A 433 5.34 1.61 -4.47
N ARG A 434 5.79 2.81 -4.08
CA ARG A 434 4.98 3.97 -3.64
C ARG A 434 5.54 5.28 -4.22
N ASP A 435 6.03 5.22 -5.46
CA ASP A 435 6.60 6.37 -6.20
C ASP A 435 5.60 7.51 -6.47
N ALA A 436 4.34 7.33 -6.05
CA ALA A 436 3.27 8.30 -6.12
C ALA A 436 2.41 8.23 -4.85
N PRO A 437 2.64 9.07 -3.82
CA PRO A 437 1.87 9.02 -2.57
C PRO A 437 0.35 9.12 -2.77
N TRP A 438 -0.08 9.88 -3.77
CA TRP A 438 -1.48 10.02 -4.17
C TRP A 438 -2.15 8.71 -4.63
N MET A 439 -1.38 7.69 -5.02
CA MET A 439 -1.93 6.38 -5.38
C MET A 439 -2.52 5.62 -4.19
N VAL A 440 -2.05 5.87 -2.95
CA VAL A 440 -2.65 5.26 -1.75
C VAL A 440 -4.10 5.72 -1.60
N THR A 441 -4.35 7.02 -1.80
CA THR A 441 -5.71 7.56 -1.80
C THR A 441 -6.53 7.03 -2.97
N ALA A 442 -5.96 7.03 -4.18
CA ALA A 442 -6.68 6.56 -5.37
C ALA A 442 -7.13 5.10 -5.23
N ILE A 443 -6.26 4.21 -4.72
CA ILE A 443 -6.58 2.80 -4.44
C ILE A 443 -7.66 2.71 -3.38
N ALA A 444 -7.53 3.42 -2.26
CA ALA A 444 -8.54 3.38 -1.19
C ALA A 444 -9.92 3.84 -1.68
N LYS A 445 -9.99 4.84 -2.58
CA LYS A 445 -11.26 5.27 -3.21
C LYS A 445 -11.79 4.24 -4.19
N ALA A 446 -10.93 3.66 -5.02
CA ALA A 446 -11.31 2.61 -5.96
C ALA A 446 -11.83 1.36 -5.24
N GLU A 447 -11.24 0.98 -4.10
CA GLU A 447 -11.71 -0.11 -3.25
C GLU A 447 -13.06 0.22 -2.61
N LYS A 448 -13.21 1.44 -2.08
CA LYS A 448 -14.45 1.91 -1.44
C LYS A 448 -15.63 1.95 -2.40
N TYR A 449 -15.42 2.40 -3.63
CA TYR A 449 -16.49 2.65 -4.61
C TYR A 449 -16.48 1.67 -5.78
N LYS A 450 -15.88 0.49 -5.61
CA LYS A 450 -15.80 -0.51 -6.66
C LYS A 450 -17.21 -0.90 -7.15
N GLY A 451 -17.51 -0.61 -8.41
CA GLY A 451 -18.81 -0.92 -9.02
C GLY A 451 -19.93 0.06 -8.67
N ALA A 452 -19.62 1.15 -7.97
CA ALA A 452 -20.57 2.24 -7.69
C ALA A 452 -20.54 3.29 -8.81
N ASP A 453 -21.71 3.83 -9.14
CA ASP A 453 -21.85 4.99 -10.03
C ASP A 453 -21.78 6.32 -9.27
N GLU A 454 -21.77 7.43 -9.99
CA GLU A 454 -21.66 8.78 -9.43
C GLU A 454 -22.78 9.11 -8.43
N SER A 455 -23.98 8.56 -8.60
CA SER A 455 -25.12 8.81 -7.70
C SER A 455 -24.92 8.17 -6.32
N ILE A 456 -24.15 7.09 -6.24
CA ILE A 456 -23.78 6.43 -4.99
C ILE A 456 -22.57 7.12 -4.37
N ILE A 457 -21.56 7.44 -5.18
CA ILE A 457 -20.33 8.09 -4.69
C ILE A 457 -20.66 9.45 -4.08
N GLU A 458 -21.47 10.26 -4.77
CA GLU A 458 -21.78 11.63 -4.38
C GLU A 458 -22.55 11.74 -3.06
N GLN A 459 -23.30 10.70 -2.66
CA GLN A 459 -23.96 10.67 -1.34
C GLN A 459 -22.98 10.79 -0.18
N SER A 460 -21.72 10.41 -0.41
CA SER A 460 -20.66 10.48 0.60
C SER A 460 -19.58 11.50 0.27
N GLU A 461 -19.16 11.60 -0.99
CA GLU A 461 -18.04 12.43 -1.41
C GLU A 461 -18.32 13.06 -2.77
N ASN A 462 -18.43 14.39 -2.79
CA ASN A 462 -18.42 15.17 -4.03
C ASN A 462 -17.01 15.76 -4.24
N PHE A 463 -16.26 15.23 -5.21
CA PHE A 463 -14.88 15.64 -5.47
C PHE A 463 -14.76 17.10 -5.95
N HIS A 464 -15.80 17.67 -6.57
CA HIS A 464 -15.82 19.11 -6.88
C HIS A 464 -15.80 19.93 -5.60
N SER A 465 -16.71 19.65 -4.68
CA SER A 465 -16.79 20.34 -3.37
C SER A 465 -15.52 20.16 -2.55
N LEU A 466 -14.93 18.96 -2.55
CA LEU A 466 -13.68 18.66 -1.83
C LEU A 466 -12.48 19.46 -2.36
N CYS A 467 -12.50 19.78 -3.66
CA CYS A 467 -11.53 20.66 -4.32
C CYS A 467 -11.98 22.13 -4.40
N LYS A 468 -13.01 22.53 -3.65
CA LYS A 468 -13.56 23.90 -3.60
C LYS A 468 -14.15 24.40 -4.92
N VAL A 469 -14.59 23.50 -5.80
CA VAL A 469 -15.31 23.81 -7.05
C VAL A 469 -16.82 23.77 -6.79
N ASN A 470 -17.32 24.70 -5.98
CA ASN A 470 -18.70 24.65 -5.47
C ASN A 470 -19.78 25.01 -6.51
N TRP A 471 -19.39 25.58 -7.66
CA TRP A 471 -20.33 25.96 -8.73
C TRP A 471 -20.77 24.79 -9.61
N ILE A 472 -20.12 23.62 -9.48
CA ILE A 472 -20.60 22.35 -10.02
C ILE A 472 -21.20 21.56 -8.84
N PRO A 473 -22.52 21.60 -8.63
CA PRO A 473 -23.13 21.09 -7.41
C PRO A 473 -23.18 19.56 -7.35
N THR A 474 -22.98 18.88 -8.48
CA THR A 474 -23.13 17.43 -8.59
C THR A 474 -22.09 16.82 -9.53
N MET A 475 -21.70 15.58 -9.26
CA MET A 475 -20.86 14.74 -10.13
C MET A 475 -21.71 13.87 -11.06
N VAL A 476 -23.01 13.74 -10.79
CA VAL A 476 -23.93 12.93 -11.60
C VAL A 476 -24.14 13.56 -12.97
N GLY A 477 -23.98 12.73 -14.01
CA GLY A 477 -24.35 13.06 -15.38
C GLY A 477 -23.19 13.52 -16.26
N ARG A 478 -23.37 13.34 -17.57
CA ARG A 478 -22.32 13.52 -18.60
C ARG A 478 -21.78 14.94 -18.76
N LYS A 479 -22.44 15.95 -18.17
CA LYS A 479 -22.01 17.36 -18.21
C LYS A 479 -21.15 17.76 -17.01
N ASN A 480 -21.01 16.89 -16.01
CA ASN A 480 -20.43 17.20 -14.72
C ASN A 480 -19.12 16.44 -14.50
N ALA A 481 -18.12 16.84 -15.29
CA ALA A 481 -16.90 16.07 -15.42
C ALA A 481 -16.00 16.11 -14.18
N TRP A 482 -15.89 15.02 -13.43
CA TRP A 482 -15.21 15.00 -12.12
C TRP A 482 -13.82 14.32 -12.10
N CYS A 483 -13.36 13.74 -13.21
CA CYS A 483 -12.08 13.03 -13.29
C CYS A 483 -10.87 13.89 -12.82
N ALA A 484 -10.86 15.15 -13.21
CA ALA A 484 -9.87 16.14 -12.79
C ALA A 484 -9.95 16.45 -11.28
N SER A 485 -11.17 16.65 -10.76
CA SER A 485 -11.38 16.93 -9.35
C SER A 485 -10.97 15.76 -8.47
N PHE A 486 -11.20 14.52 -8.92
CA PHE A 486 -10.71 13.33 -8.24
C PHE A 486 -9.19 13.31 -8.09
N ILE A 487 -8.45 13.60 -9.16
CA ILE A 487 -6.98 13.59 -9.08
C ILE A 487 -6.47 14.76 -8.23
N ASN A 488 -7.05 15.95 -8.36
CA ASN A 488 -6.72 17.07 -7.46
C ASN A 488 -6.97 16.72 -6.00
N TYR A 489 -8.07 16.04 -5.70
CA TYR A 489 -8.33 15.55 -4.36
C TYR A 489 -7.23 14.58 -3.89
N CYS A 490 -6.83 13.62 -4.73
CA CYS A 490 -5.75 12.69 -4.42
C CYS A 490 -4.42 13.42 -4.16
N LEU A 491 -4.11 14.48 -4.91
CA LEU A 491 -2.93 15.32 -4.66
C LEU A 491 -3.07 16.12 -3.36
N GLN A 492 -4.20 16.79 -3.16
CA GLN A 492 -4.49 17.66 -2.01
C GLN A 492 -4.37 16.91 -0.69
N VAL A 493 -5.00 15.74 -0.56
CA VAL A 493 -4.95 14.97 0.70
C VAL A 493 -3.57 14.38 0.99
N ASN A 494 -2.69 14.33 -0.02
CA ASN A 494 -1.29 13.93 0.12
C ASN A 494 -0.34 15.14 0.16
N ASN A 495 -0.85 16.35 0.40
CA ASN A 495 -0.09 17.58 0.56
C ASN A 495 0.71 17.99 -0.70
N TYR A 496 0.19 17.67 -1.88
CA TYR A 496 0.69 18.15 -3.16
C TYR A 496 -0.14 19.34 -3.66
N ALA A 497 0.51 20.25 -4.38
CA ALA A 497 -0.15 21.38 -4.98
C ALA A 497 -1.18 20.91 -6.02
N MET A 498 -2.41 21.40 -5.91
CA MET A 498 -3.43 21.25 -6.94
C MET A 498 -3.11 22.16 -8.13
N TRP A 499 -3.56 21.78 -9.32
CA TRP A 499 -3.55 22.71 -10.45
C TRP A 499 -4.77 23.64 -10.39
N SER A 500 -4.63 24.81 -11.00
CA SER A 500 -5.70 25.79 -11.10
C SER A 500 -6.85 25.30 -12.00
N GLU A 501 -8.09 25.62 -11.67
CA GLU A 501 -9.31 25.05 -12.28
C GLU A 501 -9.41 23.53 -12.06
N ALA A 502 -9.60 23.15 -10.80
CA ALA A 502 -9.44 21.77 -10.34
C ALA A 502 -10.36 20.74 -11.00
N GLN A 503 -11.38 21.19 -11.72
CA GLN A 503 -12.36 20.40 -12.47
C GLN A 503 -12.00 20.19 -13.94
N ARG A 504 -10.97 20.84 -14.48
CA ARG A 504 -10.61 20.76 -15.90
C ARG A 504 -9.37 19.90 -16.11
N SER A 505 -9.52 18.79 -16.83
CA SER A 505 -8.40 17.90 -17.18
C SER A 505 -7.39 18.59 -18.10
N GLN A 506 -7.88 19.27 -19.14
CA GLN A 506 -7.04 19.98 -20.12
C GLN A 506 -6.17 21.09 -19.51
N ASP A 507 -6.55 21.60 -18.33
CA ASP A 507 -5.82 22.67 -17.67
C ASP A 507 -4.44 22.23 -17.14
N ILE A 508 -4.20 20.92 -16.95
CA ILE A 508 -2.90 20.37 -16.53
C ILE A 508 -1.77 20.80 -17.48
N ALA A 509 -2.04 20.85 -18.79
CA ALA A 509 -1.05 21.21 -19.81
C ALA A 509 -0.94 22.72 -20.09
N LEU A 510 -1.75 23.57 -19.45
CA LEU A 510 -1.75 25.01 -19.68
C LEU A 510 -0.49 25.69 -19.14
N LYS A 511 -0.11 26.81 -19.76
CA LYS A 511 1.07 27.63 -19.37
C LYS A 511 1.13 27.93 -17.86
N LYS A 512 -0.02 28.19 -17.23
CA LYS A 512 -0.13 28.48 -15.79
C LYS A 512 0.27 27.31 -14.87
N ASN A 513 0.29 26.07 -15.37
CA ASN A 513 0.60 24.86 -14.60
C ASN A 513 1.90 24.16 -15.07
N LYS A 514 2.62 24.71 -16.07
CA LYS A 514 3.85 24.12 -16.65
C LYS A 514 5.00 23.90 -15.66
N GLY A 515 5.03 24.63 -14.54
CA GLY A 515 6.05 24.45 -13.50
C GLY A 515 5.74 23.33 -12.50
N SER A 516 4.53 22.78 -12.54
CA SER A 516 4.05 21.79 -11.57
C SER A 516 4.09 20.35 -12.09
N PHE A 517 4.22 20.18 -13.41
CA PHE A 517 4.17 18.87 -14.07
C PHE A 517 5.27 18.74 -15.12
N ILE A 518 5.84 17.54 -15.23
CA ILE A 518 6.83 17.17 -16.24
C ILE A 518 6.22 16.06 -17.08
N GLU A 519 6.25 16.24 -18.40
CA GLU A 519 5.85 15.19 -19.34
C GLU A 519 6.93 14.11 -19.39
N ILE A 520 6.50 12.85 -19.29
CA ILE A 520 7.37 11.67 -19.35
C ILE A 520 7.04 10.85 -20.59
N LYS A 521 8.08 10.28 -21.22
CA LYS A 521 7.93 9.52 -22.47
C LYS A 521 7.35 8.12 -22.27
N GLU A 522 7.61 7.52 -21.10
CA GLU A 522 7.16 6.18 -20.76
C GLU A 522 6.23 6.24 -19.54
N PRO A 523 5.05 5.59 -19.57
CA PRO A 523 4.13 5.63 -18.47
C PRO A 523 4.69 4.86 -17.27
N VAL A 524 4.71 5.49 -16.10
CA VAL A 524 5.11 4.87 -14.84
C VAL A 524 3.94 4.80 -13.87
N TYR A 525 4.01 3.89 -12.91
CA TYR A 525 3.00 3.78 -11.86
C TYR A 525 2.73 5.13 -11.18
N GLY A 526 1.46 5.52 -11.12
CA GLY A 526 0.98 6.75 -10.51
C GLY A 526 1.10 8.01 -11.35
N CYS A 527 1.67 7.96 -12.57
CA CYS A 527 1.65 9.13 -13.44
C CYS A 527 0.23 9.50 -13.85
N MET A 528 0.00 10.79 -14.12
CA MET A 528 -1.24 11.25 -14.74
C MET A 528 -1.23 10.86 -16.22
N VAL A 529 -2.28 10.17 -16.67
CA VAL A 529 -2.48 9.86 -18.07
C VAL A 529 -3.55 10.80 -18.61
N MET A 530 -3.14 11.64 -19.56
CA MET A 530 -3.99 12.60 -20.25
C MET A 530 -4.59 11.96 -21.50
N LEU A 531 -5.91 11.80 -21.52
CA LEU A 531 -6.68 11.38 -22.69
C LEU A 531 -7.52 12.56 -23.20
N PRO A 532 -7.98 12.54 -24.46
CA PRO A 532 -8.89 13.57 -24.97
C PRO A 532 -10.14 13.69 -24.05
N GLY A 533 -10.22 14.79 -23.30
CA GLY A 533 -11.33 15.06 -22.38
C GLY A 533 -11.30 14.32 -21.04
N HIS A 534 -10.28 13.49 -20.75
CA HIS A 534 -10.22 12.67 -19.55
C HIS A 534 -8.82 12.63 -18.94
N VAL A 535 -8.74 12.44 -17.63
CA VAL A 535 -7.48 12.23 -16.92
C VAL A 535 -7.64 11.12 -15.88
N THR A 536 -6.64 10.27 -15.76
CA THR A 536 -6.62 9.15 -14.79
C THR A 536 -5.21 8.94 -14.23
N LEU A 537 -5.09 8.18 -13.14
CA LEU A 537 -3.81 7.80 -12.55
C LEU A 537 -3.39 6.40 -13.01
N MET A 538 -2.20 6.27 -13.58
CA MET A 538 -1.68 5.01 -14.10
C MET A 538 -1.52 3.96 -12.99
N TYR A 539 -2.25 2.85 -13.06
CA TYR A 539 -2.11 1.74 -12.12
C TYR A 539 -1.21 0.62 -12.64
N GLY A 540 -1.28 0.34 -13.94
CA GLY A 540 -0.50 -0.72 -14.55
C GLY A 540 -0.85 -0.95 -16.00
N LEU A 541 -0.13 -1.86 -16.64
CA LEU A 541 -0.41 -2.29 -18.01
C LEU A 541 -1.39 -3.46 -17.99
N ASP A 542 -2.29 -3.51 -18.97
CA ASP A 542 -3.18 -4.65 -19.15
C ASP A 542 -2.39 -5.84 -19.71
N LYS A 543 -2.27 -6.90 -18.91
CA LYS A 543 -1.58 -8.14 -19.30
C LYS A 543 -2.22 -8.85 -20.49
N ASN A 544 -3.51 -8.63 -20.73
CA ASN A 544 -4.27 -9.30 -21.77
C ASN A 544 -4.31 -8.49 -23.07
N THR A 545 -3.97 -7.20 -23.03
CA THR A 545 -4.03 -6.32 -24.19
C THR A 545 -2.74 -5.54 -24.37
N LYS A 546 -1.94 -5.91 -25.39
CA LYS A 546 -0.68 -5.23 -25.70
C LYS A 546 -0.93 -3.72 -25.91
N GLY A 547 -0.29 -2.91 -25.07
CA GLY A 547 -0.32 -1.44 -25.15
C GLY A 547 -1.50 -0.76 -24.45
N LYS A 548 -2.45 -1.50 -23.85
CA LYS A 548 -3.47 -0.89 -22.99
C LYS A 548 -2.99 -0.78 -21.55
N PHE A 549 -3.58 0.15 -20.83
CA PHE A 549 -3.29 0.41 -19.43
C PHE A 549 -4.55 0.42 -18.58
N ILE A 550 -4.34 0.24 -17.28
CA ILE A 550 -5.35 0.33 -16.23
C ILE A 550 -5.12 1.66 -15.52
N GLY A 551 -6.15 2.50 -15.48
CA GLY A 551 -6.13 3.79 -14.78
C GLY A 551 -7.09 3.80 -13.59
N LEU A 552 -6.73 4.49 -12.51
CA LEU A 552 -7.62 4.82 -11.39
C LEU A 552 -8.11 6.26 -11.54
N GLY A 553 -9.42 6.42 -11.66
CA GLY A 553 -10.06 7.72 -11.84
C GLY A 553 -11.56 7.60 -12.04
N GLY A 554 -12.25 8.73 -12.04
CA GLY A 554 -13.68 8.78 -12.32
C GLY A 554 -13.97 8.75 -13.82
N ASN A 555 -14.52 7.65 -14.33
CA ASN A 555 -15.11 7.64 -15.66
C ASN A 555 -16.50 8.27 -15.60
N GLN A 556 -16.83 9.16 -16.53
CA GLN A 556 -18.15 9.75 -16.63
C GLN A 556 -18.93 8.99 -17.70
N GLY A 557 -20.10 8.47 -17.40
CA GLY A 557 -20.89 7.87 -18.48
C GLY A 557 -22.13 7.08 -18.14
N GLY A 558 -22.24 6.52 -16.93
CA GLY A 558 -23.38 5.66 -16.58
C GLY A 558 -23.57 4.42 -17.47
N ASP A 559 -22.57 4.05 -18.27
CA ASP A 559 -22.56 2.87 -19.15
C ASP A 559 -21.44 1.90 -18.73
#